data_AF-A0A839SLV9-F1
#
_entry.id   AF-A0A839SLV9-F1
#
_cell.length_a   1.000
_cell.length_b   1.000
_cell.length_c   1.000
_cell.angle_alpha   90.00
_cell.angle_beta   90.00
_cell.angle_gamma   90.00
#
_symmetry.space_group_name_H-M   'P 1'
#
loop_
_entity.id
_entity.type
_entity.pdbx_description
1 polymer ?
#
loop_
_entity_poly.entity_id
_entity_poly.type
_entity_poly.pdbx_seq_one_letter_code
_entity_poly.pdbx_strand_id
1 'polypeptide(L)'
;MFIAERGLTITEVAKGLNMARANLSSVINGHLGISPELAVKLSEAFGNTTQFWVNLQNNYELWHAERKIDRSIIRHFDKIAV
;
A
#
# COMPACT_ATOMS: atom_id res chain seq x y z
N MET A 1 -6.46 -11.74 -5.31
CA MET A 1 -6.77 -10.62 -4.38
C MET A 1 -7.81 -11.14 -3.39
N PHE A 2 -7.54 -11.03 -2.09
CA PHE A 2 -8.32 -11.63 -0.98
C PHE A 2 -9.85 -11.52 -1.08
N ILE A 3 -10.35 -10.49 -1.75
CA ILE A 3 -11.78 -10.25 -1.99
C ILE A 3 -12.37 -11.31 -2.93
N ALA A 4 -11.73 -11.54 -4.09
CA ALA A 4 -12.20 -12.50 -5.08
C ALA A 4 -12.03 -13.96 -4.61
N GLU A 5 -10.94 -14.25 -3.91
CA GLU A 5 -10.65 -15.59 -3.37
C GLU A 5 -11.64 -16.02 -2.28
N ARG A 6 -12.24 -15.07 -1.57
CA ARG A 6 -13.23 -15.31 -0.51
C ARG A 6 -14.68 -15.11 -0.97
N GLY A 7 -14.91 -14.85 -2.26
CA GLY A 7 -16.25 -14.60 -2.80
C GLY A 7 -16.93 -13.33 -2.26
N LEU A 8 -16.16 -12.39 -1.71
CA LEU A 8 -16.69 -11.16 -1.12
C LEU A 8 -16.91 -10.10 -2.19
N THR A 9 -17.95 -9.28 -2.02
CA THR A 9 -18.15 -8.10 -2.86
C THR A 9 -17.34 -6.91 -2.32
N ILE A 10 -16.95 -6.00 -3.21
CA ILE A 10 -16.29 -4.74 -2.84
C ILE A 10 -17.16 -3.95 -1.84
N THR A 11 -18.48 -4.02 -1.98
CA THR A 11 -19.42 -3.32 -1.09
C THR A 11 -19.39 -3.88 0.32
N GLU A 12 -19.36 -5.21 0.49
CA GLU A 12 -19.28 -5.84 1.81
C GLU A 12 -17.97 -5.50 2.50
N VAL A 13 -16.86 -5.58 1.78
CA VAL A 13 -15.53 -5.26 2.33
C VAL A 13 -15.44 -3.77 2.68
N ALA A 14 -15.93 -2.87 1.84
CA ALA A 14 -15.92 -1.43 2.14
C ALA A 14 -16.72 -1.10 3.40
N LYS A 15 -17.88 -1.74 3.59
CA LYS A 15 -18.68 -1.64 4.82
C LYS A 15 -17.90 -2.17 6.03
N GLY A 16 -17.30 -3.35 5.92
CA GLY A 16 -16.50 -3.95 7.00
C GLY A 16 -15.29 -3.11 7.40
N LEU A 17 -14.65 -2.45 6.44
CA LEU A 17 -13.53 -1.53 6.67
C LEU A 17 -13.98 -0.11 7.09
N ASN A 18 -15.29 0.13 7.23
CA ASN A 18 -15.86 1.45 7.52
C ASN A 18 -15.29 2.54 6.58
N MET A 19 -15.43 2.34 5.27
CA MET A 19 -14.98 3.29 4.25
C MET A 19 -15.93 3.31 3.04
N ALA A 20 -15.85 4.37 2.23
CA ALA A 20 -16.63 4.46 1.01
C ALA A 20 -16.23 3.34 0.02
N ARG A 21 -17.22 2.70 -0.62
CA ARG A 21 -17.00 1.71 -1.69
C ARG A 21 -16.11 2.25 -2.80
N ALA A 22 -16.31 3.51 -3.18
CA ALA A 22 -15.52 4.19 -4.21
C ALA A 22 -14.03 4.23 -3.82
N ASN A 23 -13.70 4.56 -2.57
CA ASN A 23 -12.33 4.59 -2.08
C ASN A 23 -11.69 3.20 -2.14
N LEU A 24 -12.40 2.16 -1.66
CA LEU A 24 -11.89 0.79 -1.75
C LEU A 24 -11.70 0.35 -3.21
N SER A 25 -12.64 0.70 -4.09
CA SER A 25 -12.52 0.42 -5.52
C SER A 25 -11.31 1.11 -6.15
N SER A 26 -11.03 2.36 -5.78
CA SER A 26 -9.85 3.07 -6.26
C SER A 26 -8.56 2.45 -5.76
N VAL A 27 -8.52 1.93 -4.53
CA VAL A 27 -7.37 1.17 -4.01
C VAL A 27 -7.18 -0.13 -4.78
N ILE A 28 -8.27 -0.89 -5.00
CA ILE A 28 -8.24 -2.14 -5.78
C ILE A 28 -7.71 -1.90 -7.20
N ASN A 29 -8.11 -0.80 -7.82
CA ASN A 29 -7.71 -0.43 -9.18
C ASN A 29 -6.36 0.32 -9.24
N GLY A 30 -5.65 0.48 -8.11
CA GLY A 30 -4.35 1.15 -8.07
C GLY A 30 -4.39 2.67 -8.28
N HIS A 31 -5.58 3.29 -8.22
CA HIS A 31 -5.74 4.74 -8.31
C HIS A 31 -5.49 5.45 -6.97
N LEU A 32 -5.63 4.72 -5.86
CA LEU A 32 -5.29 5.20 -4.51
C LEU A 32 -4.32 4.22 -3.86
N GLY A 33 -3.36 4.75 -3.11
CA GLY A 33 -2.46 3.95 -2.28
C GLY A 33 -3.12 3.45 -0.99
N ILE A 34 -2.46 2.51 -0.32
CA ILE A 34 -2.86 2.03 1.01
C ILE A 34 -2.27 2.95 2.07
N SER A 35 -3.13 3.70 2.78
CA SER A 35 -2.70 4.50 3.93
C SER A 35 -2.41 3.63 5.17
N PRO A 36 -1.66 4.13 6.17
CA PRO A 36 -1.47 3.42 7.43
C PRO A 36 -2.78 3.07 8.14
N GLU A 37 -3.79 3.94 8.11
CA GLU A 37 -5.10 3.61 8.71
C GLU A 37 -5.81 2.49 7.95
N LEU A 38 -5.72 2.48 6.61
CA LEU A 38 -6.28 1.42 5.80
C LEU A 38 -5.53 0.10 6.02
N ALA A 39 -4.21 0.13 6.19
CA ALA A 39 -3.40 -1.04 6.51
C ALA A 39 -3.86 -1.70 7.83
N VAL A 40 -4.17 -0.91 8.87
CA VAL A 40 -4.71 -1.44 10.14
C VAL A 40 -6.10 -2.05 9.92
N LYS A 41 -6.98 -1.39 9.16
CA LYS A 41 -8.30 -1.96 8.87
C LYS A 41 -8.21 -3.28 8.09
N LEU A 42 -7.29 -3.37 7.14
CA LEU A 42 -7.06 -4.57 6.34
C LEU A 42 -6.40 -5.70 7.15
N SER A 43 -5.54 -5.39 8.12
CA SER A 43 -4.98 -6.41 9.03
C SER A 43 -6.08 -7.03 9.88
N GLU A 44 -6.93 -6.21 10.50
CA GLU A 44 -8.06 -6.68 11.31
C GLU A 44 -9.05 -7.49 10.47
N ALA A 45 -9.36 -7.05 9.24
CA ALA A 45 -10.35 -7.71 8.39
C ALA A 45 -9.87 -9.03 7.77
N PHE A 46 -8.56 -9.18 7.50
CA PHE A 46 -8.03 -10.31 6.72
C PHE A 46 -6.97 -11.16 7.43
N GLY A 47 -6.56 -10.79 8.65
CA GLY A 47 -5.69 -11.58 9.51
C GLY A 47 -4.18 -11.50 9.23
N ASN A 48 -3.76 -10.62 8.32
CA ASN A 48 -2.34 -10.34 8.07
C ASN A 48 -1.84 -9.22 8.98
N THR A 49 -0.52 -8.97 9.03
CA THR A 49 0.03 -7.85 9.82
C THR A 49 -0.22 -6.50 9.14
N THR A 50 -0.33 -5.42 9.91
CA THR A 50 -0.36 -4.05 9.37
C THR A 50 0.87 -3.78 8.49
N GLN A 51 2.04 -4.27 8.93
CA GLN A 51 3.30 -4.10 8.22
C GLN A 51 3.29 -4.76 6.84
N PHE A 52 2.59 -5.88 6.65
CA PHE A 52 2.43 -6.51 5.35
C PHE A 52 1.83 -5.53 4.34
N TRP A 53 0.75 -4.84 4.70
CA TRP A 53 0.07 -3.90 3.82
C TRP A 53 0.89 -2.63 3.56
N VAL A 54 1.57 -2.11 4.58
CA VAL A 54 2.48 -0.96 4.43
C VAL A 54 3.65 -1.31 3.52
N ASN A 55 4.24 -2.49 3.67
CA ASN A 55 5.34 -2.93 2.83
C ASN A 55 4.92 -3.09 1.36
N LEU A 56 3.69 -3.55 1.08
CA LEU A 56 3.18 -3.59 -0.29
C LEU A 56 3.13 -2.20 -0.92
N GLN A 57 2.61 -1.21 -0.20
CA GLN A 57 2.57 0.18 -0.67
C GLN A 57 3.98 0.74 -0.87
N ASN A 58 4.87 0.56 0.11
CA ASN A 58 6.25 1.02 0.03
C ASN A 58 6.99 0.42 -1.15
N ASN A 59 6.84 -0.89 -1.40
CA ASN A 59 7.48 -1.56 -2.54
C ASN A 59 7.00 -0.98 -3.87
N TYR A 60 5.70 -0.71 -4.00
CA TYR A 60 5.13 -0.07 -5.19
C TYR A 60 5.69 1.34 -5.41
N GLU A 61 5.75 2.15 -4.35
CA GLU A 61 6.27 3.51 -4.40
C GLU A 61 7.77 3.55 -4.70
N LEU A 62 8.55 2.66 -4.09
CA LEU A 62 9.98 2.51 -4.34
C LEU A 62 10.23 2.14 -5.80
N TRP A 63 9.53 1.14 -6.35
CA TRP A 63 9.68 0.75 -7.75
C TRP A 63 9.44 1.93 -8.71
N HIS A 64 8.44 2.78 -8.43
CA HIS A 64 8.19 3.98 -9.21
C HIS A 64 9.29 5.04 -9.02
N ALA A 65 9.72 5.28 -7.78
CA ALA A 65 10.74 6.25 -7.44
C ALA A 65 12.09 5.91 -8.09
N GLU A 66 12.50 4.64 -8.05
CA GLU A 66 13.75 4.16 -8.64
C GLU A 66 13.84 4.42 -10.15
N ARG A 67 12.71 4.46 -10.84
CA ARG A 67 12.63 4.71 -12.29
C ARG A 67 12.55 6.20 -12.63
N LYS A 68 12.14 7.03 -11.67
CA LYS A 68 11.99 8.48 -11.84
C LYS A 68 13.24 9.25 -11.45
N ILE A 69 13.99 8.72 -10.48
CA ILE A 69 15.17 9.38 -9.94
C ILE A 69 16.36 9.14 -10.87
N ASP A 70 16.93 10.23 -11.39
CA ASP A 70 18.25 10.19 -12.03
C ASP A 70 19.33 10.06 -10.94
N ARG A 71 19.98 8.90 -10.89
CA ARG A 71 21.01 8.61 -9.88
C ARG A 71 22.34 9.30 -10.20
N SER A 72 22.56 9.75 -11.44
CA SER A 72 23.82 10.34 -11.88
C SER A 72 24.11 11.70 -11.24
N ILE A 73 23.06 12.41 -10.80
CA ILE A 73 23.16 13.72 -10.17
C ILE A 73 23.26 13.66 -8.63
N ILE A 74 23.17 12.46 -8.04
CA ILE A 74 23.17 12.29 -6.59
C ILE A 74 24.61 12.27 -6.09
N ARG A 75 24.94 13.19 -5.17
CA ARG A 75 26.23 13.22 -4.48
C ARG A 75 26.26 12.18 -3.35
N HIS A 76 27.29 11.34 -3.34
CA HIS A 76 27.59 10.42 -2.24
C HIS A 76 28.26 11.16 -1.07
N PHE A 77 27.87 10.81 0.16
CA PHE A 77 28.36 11.43 1.40
C PHE A 77 29.20 10.43 2.21
N ASP A 78 30.34 10.00 1.66
CA ASP A 78 31.17 8.92 2.23
C ASP A 78 32.11 9.39 3.37
N LYS A 79 31.77 10.43 4.12
CA LYS A 79 32.60 10.86 5.26
C LYS A 79 32.24 10.10 6.52
N ILE A 80 32.99 9.05 6.81
CA ILE A 80 33.28 8.66 8.19
C ILE A 80 34.69 9.17 8.48
N ALA A 81 34.78 10.32 9.14
CA ALA A 81 36.01 10.69 9.84
C ALA A 81 36.03 9.85 11.13
N VAL A 82 36.82 8.78 11.13
CA VAL A 82 37.31 8.15 12.36
C VAL A 82 38.71 8.68 12.61
#